data_AF-A0A3C1Q4B4-F1
#
_entry.id   AF-A0A3C1Q4B4-F1
#
_cell.length_a   1.000
_cell.length_b   1.000
_cell.length_c   1.000
_cell.angle_alpha   90.00
_cell.angle_beta   90.00
_cell.angle_gamma   90.00
#
_symmetry.space_group_name_H-M   'P 1'
#
loop_
_entity.id
_entity.type
_entity.pdbx_description
1 polymer ?
#
loop_
_entity_poly.entity_id
_entity_poly.type
_entity_poly.pdbx_seq_one_letter_code
_entity_poly.pdbx_strand_id
1 'polypeptide(L)' 'MILNMSQLSPQGLVEQLQWRYATKKFDDSKIIPDEIWSGIASSLVLTPSSFGLQPWHFVTIRDREIKEELLPHSWGQAQV' A
#
# COMPACT_ATOMS: atom_id res chain seq x y z
N MET A 1 8.54 3.83 27.72
CA MET A 1 7.10 3.86 27.42
C MET A 1 6.80 2.68 26.51
N ILE A 2 6.06 1.68 27.00
CA ILE A 2 5.67 0.52 26.21
C ILE A 2 4.50 0.98 25.33
N LEU A 3 4.68 1.00 24.02
CA LEU A 3 3.59 1.29 23.08
C LEU A 3 2.50 0.23 23.28
N ASN A 4 1.27 0.68 23.51
CA ASN A 4 0.13 -0.21 23.64
C ASN A 4 -0.16 -0.77 22.23
N MET A 5 0.38 -1.96 21.94
CA MET A 5 0.15 -2.62 20.66
C MET A 5 -1.33 -3.01 20.59
N SER A 6 -2.07 -2.47 19.62
CA SER A 6 -3.40 -3.00 19.30
C SER A 6 -3.22 -4.45 18.85
N GLN A 7 -3.56 -5.40 19.73
CA GLN A 7 -3.43 -6.82 19.42
C GLN A 7 -4.56 -7.24 18.48
N LEU A 8 -4.19 -7.66 17.27
CA LEU A 8 -5.10 -8.33 16.36
C LEU A 8 -5.23 -9.80 16.80
N SER A 9 -6.45 -10.31 16.95
CA SER A 9 -6.66 -11.73 17.22
C SER A 9 -6.27 -12.57 15.99
N PRO A 10 -5.91 -13.86 16.13
CA PRO A 10 -5.65 -14.72 14.98
C PRO A 10 -6.82 -14.75 13.98
N GLN A 11 -8.06 -14.74 14.49
CA GLN A 11 -9.26 -14.68 13.65
C GLN A 11 -9.39 -13.33 12.94
N GLY A 12 -9.16 -12.22 13.66
CA GLY A 12 -9.17 -10.88 13.07
C GLY A 12 -8.10 -10.72 12.00
N LEU A 13 -6.93 -11.35 12.15
CA LEU A 13 -5.90 -11.39 11.12
C LEU A 13 -6.41 -12.08 9.84
N VAL A 14 -6.99 -13.27 9.99
CA VAL A 14 -7.53 -14.03 8.84
C VAL A 14 -8.63 -13.24 8.14
N GLU A 15 -9.52 -12.58 8.88
CA GLU A 15 -10.58 -11.74 8.33
C GLU A 15 -10.03 -10.57 7.51
N GLN A 16 -9.01 -9.86 8.00
CA GLN A 16 -8.37 -8.78 7.24
C GLN A 16 -7.69 -9.30 5.96
N LEU A 17 -7.08 -10.48 6.03
CA LEU A 17 -6.45 -11.11 4.86
C LEU A 17 -7.47 -11.59 3.83
N GLN A 18 -8.66 -12.02 4.26
CA GLN A 18 -9.79 -12.37 3.39
C GLN A 18 -10.46 -11.14 2.77
N TRP A 19 -10.58 -10.06 3.55
CA TRP A 19 -11.13 -8.80 3.07
C TRP A 19 -10.24 -8.17 1.99
N ARG A 20 -8.92 -8.31 2.10
CA ARG A 20 -7.98 -7.80 1.10
C ARG A 20 -8.11 -8.59 -0.22
N TYR A 21 -8.37 -7.89 -1.31
CA TYR A 21 -8.42 -8.46 -2.66
C TYR A 21 -7.73 -7.54 -3.69
N ALA A 22 -7.52 -8.04 -4.91
CA ALA A 22 -6.97 -7.26 -6.01
C ALA A 22 -8.05 -6.38 -6.64
N THR A 23 -8.21 -5.15 -6.13
CA THR A 23 -9.15 -4.16 -6.65
C THR A 23 -8.87 -3.82 -8.11
N LYS A 24 -9.93 -3.75 -8.93
CA LYS A 24 -9.85 -3.48 -10.39
C LYS A 24 -10.34 -2.10 -10.80
N LYS A 25 -11.05 -1.40 -9.91
CA LYS A 25 -11.56 -0.05 -10.12
C LYS A 25 -11.60 0.67 -8.79
N PHE A 26 -11.06 1.88 -8.76
CA PHE A 26 -11.10 2.77 -7.59
C PHE A 26 -12.14 3.87 -7.81
N ASP A 27 -12.60 4.44 -6.70
CA ASP A 27 -13.44 5.64 -6.67
C ASP A 27 -12.51 6.86 -6.73
N ASP A 28 -12.56 7.62 -7.82
CA ASP A 28 -11.67 8.75 -8.09
C ASP A 28 -11.92 9.96 -7.18
N SER A 29 -13.07 9.99 -6.49
CA SER A 29 -13.40 11.00 -5.49
C SER A 29 -12.76 10.73 -4.12
N LYS A 30 -12.21 9.52 -3.90
CA LYS A 30 -11.65 9.11 -2.61
C LYS A 30 -10.14 9.15 -2.61
N ILE A 31 -9.62 10.05 -1.78
CA ILE A 31 -8.18 10.20 -1.54
C ILE A 31 -7.82 9.57 -0.19
N ILE A 32 -6.70 8.84 -0.14
CA ILE A 32 -6.16 8.28 1.10
C ILE A 32 -5.66 9.46 1.96
N PRO A 33 -6.13 9.62 3.21
CA PRO A 33 -5.62 10.66 4.11
C PRO A 33 -4.11 10.51 4.35
N ASP A 34 -3.38 11.63 4.49
CA ASP A 34 -1.92 11.60 4.60
C ASP A 34 -1.41 10.79 5.80
N GLU A 35 -2.13 10.78 6.92
CA GLU A 35 -1.80 9.95 8.10
C GLU A 35 -1.84 8.46 7.75
N ILE A 36 -2.90 8.01 7.08
CA ILE A 36 -3.06 6.63 6.65
C ILE A 36 -1.99 6.25 5.61
N TRP A 37 -1.74 7.14 4.66
CA TRP A 37 -0.67 6.96 3.67
C TRP A 37 0.71 6.84 4.33
N SER A 38 1.00 7.70 5.32
CA SER A 38 2.25 7.64 6.09
C SER A 38 2.42 6.31 6.83
N GLY A 39 1.32 5.78 7.40
CA GLY A 39 1.30 4.44 8.00
C GLY A 39 1.65 3.34 7.00
N ILE A 40 1.04 3.36 5.81
CA ILE A 40 1.33 2.41 4.72
C ILE A 40 2.80 2.51 4.30
N ALA A 41 3.30 3.70 3.99
CA ALA A 41 4.68 3.91 3.57
C ALA A 41 5.68 3.43 4.63
N SER A 42 5.41 3.73 5.91
CA SER A 42 6.24 3.27 7.03
C SER A 42 6.24 1.74 7.15
N SER A 43 5.10 1.08 6.93
CA SER A 43 5.01 -0.38 6.95
C SER A 43 5.86 -1.06 5.87
N LEU A 44 5.95 -0.45 4.68
CA LEU A 44 6.79 -0.95 3.58
C LEU A 44 8.27 -0.88 3.97
N VAL A 45 8.69 0.26 4.54
CA VAL A 45 10.09 0.46 4.99
C VAL A 45 10.46 -0.50 6.13
N LEU A 46 9.55 -0.73 7.07
CA LEU A 46 9.78 -1.59 8.24
C LEU A 46 9.62 -3.08 7.96
N THR A 47 9.28 -3.47 6.74
CA THR A 47 9.13 -4.89 6.37
C THR A 47 10.48 -5.62 6.48
N PRO A 48 10.54 -6.83 7.04
CA PRO A 48 11.79 -7.57 7.12
C PRO A 48 12.30 -7.95 5.72
N SER A 49 13.60 -7.91 5.55
CA SER A 49 14.31 -8.38 4.35
C SER A 49 15.41 -9.35 4.75
N SER A 50 15.84 -10.20 3.81
CA SER A 50 16.98 -11.09 4.02
C SER A 50 18.19 -10.27 4.49
N PHE A 51 18.80 -10.67 5.62
CA PHE A 51 19.89 -9.97 6.29
C PHE A 51 19.63 -8.49 6.61
N GLY A 52 18.37 -8.02 6.59
CA GLY A 52 18.03 -6.61 6.79
C GLY A 52 18.49 -5.66 5.67
N LEU A 53 18.80 -6.20 4.47
CA LEU A 53 19.40 -5.44 3.37
C LEU A 53 18.51 -4.36 2.76
N GLN A 54 17.20 -4.51 2.89
CA GLN A 54 16.19 -3.60 2.35
C GLN A 54 16.46 -3.20 0.88
N PRO A 55 16.60 -4.18 -0.06
CA PRO A 55 17.01 -3.91 -1.44
C PRO A 55 15.82 -3.40 -2.28
N TRP A 56 15.11 -2.40 -1.78
CA TRP A 56 13.95 -1.81 -2.42
C TRP A 56 14.04 -0.29 -2.43
N HIS A 57 13.39 0.31 -3.42
CA HIS A 57 13.14 1.74 -3.46
C HIS A 57 11.66 1.95 -3.80
N PHE A 58 10.94 2.66 -2.95
CA PHE A 58 9.51 2.91 -3.15
C PHE A 58 9.32 4.29 -3.78
N VAL A 59 8.81 4.31 -5.01
CA VAL A 59 8.48 5.54 -5.72
C VAL A 59 6.98 5.80 -5.57
N THR A 60 6.62 6.97 -5.05
CA THR A 60 5.21 7.38 -4.93
C THR A 60 4.83 8.29 -6.09
N ILE A 61 3.97 7.82 -6.97
CA ILE A 61 3.49 8.59 -8.13
C ILE A 61 2.11 9.17 -7.80
N ARG A 62 2.06 10.47 -7.50
CA ARG A 62 0.81 11.23 -7.28
C ARG A 62 0.37 12.03 -8.51
N ASP A 63 1.33 12.37 -9.37
CA ASP A 63 1.09 13.14 -10.58
C ASP A 63 0.23 12.35 -11.57
N ARG A 64 -0.78 13.02 -12.14
CA ARG A 64 -1.75 12.40 -13.04
C ARG A 64 -1.19 12.22 -14.45
N GLU A 65 -0.39 13.17 -14.94
CA GLU A 65 0.21 13.11 -16.27
C GLU A 65 1.17 11.92 -16.34
N ILE A 66 2.00 11.73 -15.30
CA ILE A 66 2.89 10.56 -15.21
C ILE A 66 2.11 9.24 -15.21
N LYS A 67 0.95 9.17 -14.52
CA LYS A 67 0.11 7.95 -14.53
C LYS A 67 -0.48 7.68 -15.93
N GLU A 68 -0.92 8.73 -16.62
CA GLU A 68 -1.45 8.61 -17.98
C GLU A 68 -0.36 8.13 -18.96
N GLU A 69 0.88 8.59 -18.81
CA GLU A 69 2.04 8.10 -19.57
C GLU A 69 2.36 6.62 -19.28
N LEU A 70 2.17 6.15 -18.05
CA LEU A 70 2.44 4.76 -17.64
C LEU A 70 1.36 3.76 -18.07
N LEU A 71 0.13 4.20 -18.34
CA LEU A 71 -0.99 3.35 -18.71
C LEU A 71 -0.72 2.42 -19.93
N PRO A 72 -0.20 2.91 -21.08
CA PRO A 72 0.14 2.04 -22.21
C PRO A 72 1.22 1.01 -21.87
N HIS A 73 2.11 1.31 -20.92
CA HIS A 73 3.14 0.39 -20.43
C HIS A 73 2.61 -0.61 -19.39
N SER A 74 1.38 -0.41 -18.91
CA SER A 74 0.71 -1.24 -17.91
C SER A 74 -0.39 -2.13 -18.52
N TRP A 75 -0.31 -2.41 -19.83
CA TRP A 75 -1.32 -3.13 -20.62
C TRP A 75 -2.73 -2.52 -20.55
N GLY A 76 -2.84 -1.20 -20.38
CA GLY A 76 -4.13 -0.50 -20.31
C GLY A 76 -4.88 -0.72 -18.99
N GLN A 77 -4.21 -1.16 -17.93
CA GLN A 77 -4.81 -1.30 -16.60
C GLN A 77 -4.96 0.06 -15.90
N ALA A 78 -6.16 0.64 -15.97
CA ALA A 78 -6.45 1.96 -15.39
C ALA A 78 -6.33 2.05 -13.85
N GLN A 79 -6.25 0.91 -13.17
CA GLN A 79 -6.08 0.83 -11.72
C GLN A 79 -4.61 0.82 -11.26
N VAL A 80 -3.65 0.79 -12.18
CA VAL A 80 -2.21 0.84 -11.92
C VAL A 80 -1.74 2.29 -11.85
#